data_AF-A0A848LK98-F1
#
_entry.id   AF-A0A848LK98-F1
#
_cell.length_a   1.000
_cell.length_b   1.000
_cell.length_c   1.000
_cell.angle_alpha   90.00
_cell.angle_beta   90.00
_cell.angle_gamma   90.00
#
_symmetry.space_group_name_H-M   'P 1'
#
loop_
_entity.id
_entity.type
_entity.pdbx_description
1 polymer ?
#
loop_
_entity_poly.entity_id
_entity_poly.type
_entity_poly.pdbx_seq_one_letter_code
_entity_poly.pdbx_strand_id
1 'polypeptide(L)'
;MDTVTKLRHELLPLLEEQVRQLQLEHPGVAISVWDSPVGSRTTYQGHCLGIDCVLANQGSNEPDNVALELSVKHLDREPLIDAAIVGWGHPSDHVEADLVVEPVAFSEEQLRRVLDRLPELIAALRRALHRGRPPS
;
A
#
# COMPACT_ATOMS: atom_id res chain seq x y z
N MET A 1 3.79 0.00 22.94
CA MET A 1 4.11 0.44 21.57
C MET A 1 2.84 1.00 20.97
N ASP A 2 2.86 2.20 20.39
CA ASP A 2 1.67 2.77 19.73
C ASP A 2 1.38 2.06 18.40
N THR A 3 0.18 2.29 17.85
CA THR A 3 -0.32 1.67 16.61
C THR A 3 0.63 1.86 15.43
N VAL A 4 1.17 3.07 15.23
CA VAL A 4 2.06 3.36 14.09
C VAL A 4 3.39 2.65 14.26
N THR A 5 3.96 2.68 15.47
CA THR A 5 5.21 1.97 15.75
C THR A 5 5.05 0.45 15.59
N LYS A 6 3.92 -0.13 16.03
CA LYS A 6 3.62 -1.56 15.81
C LYS A 6 3.52 -1.88 14.32
N LEU A 7 2.77 -1.07 13.57
CA LEU A 7 2.59 -1.26 12.14
C LEU A 7 3.92 -1.20 11.39
N ARG A 8 4.76 -0.18 11.67
CA ARG A 8 6.10 -0.05 11.10
C ARG A 8 6.99 -1.25 11.42
N HIS A 9 7.01 -1.67 12.69
CA HIS A 9 7.83 -2.80 13.15
C HIS A 9 7.50 -4.10 12.40
N GLU A 10 6.22 -4.38 12.18
CA GLU A 10 5.78 -5.62 11.53
C GLU A 10 5.87 -5.56 10.00
N LEU A 11 5.60 -4.38 9.40
CA LEU A 11 5.42 -4.27 7.94
C LEU A 11 6.67 -3.78 7.19
N LEU A 12 7.43 -2.81 7.72
CA LEU A 12 8.57 -2.22 6.97
C LEU A 12 9.60 -3.27 6.52
N PRO A 13 10.07 -4.21 7.38
CA PRO A 13 11.05 -5.21 6.95
C PRO A 13 10.53 -6.10 5.80
N LEU A 14 9.21 -6.38 5.79
CA LEU A 14 8.57 -7.16 4.73
C LEU A 14 8.53 -6.38 3.41
N LEU A 15 8.15 -5.09 3.47
CA LEU A 15 8.10 -4.23 2.29
C LEU A 15 9.49 -3.98 1.71
N GLU A 16 10.49 -3.72 2.55
CA GLU A 16 11.88 -3.51 2.11
C GLU A 16 12.45 -4.72 1.38
N GLU A 17 12.16 -5.93 1.87
CA GLU A 17 12.54 -7.15 1.17
C GLU A 17 11.83 -7.26 -0.18
N GLN A 18 10.53 -6.99 -0.26
CA GLN A 18 9.81 -7.05 -1.53
C GLN A 18 10.29 -5.98 -2.51
N VAL A 19 10.60 -4.76 -2.06
CA VAL A 19 11.17 -3.71 -2.93
C VAL A 19 12.48 -4.17 -3.56
N ARG A 20 13.39 -4.80 -2.78
CA ARG A 20 14.63 -5.35 -3.34
C ARG A 20 14.36 -6.34 -4.48
N GLN A 21 13.40 -7.25 -4.29
CA GLN A 21 13.05 -8.24 -5.32
C GLN A 21 12.40 -7.58 -6.54
N LEU A 22 11.45 -6.67 -6.32
CA LEU A 22 10.74 -5.98 -7.40
C LEU A 22 11.67 -5.11 -8.25
N GLN A 23 12.66 -4.45 -7.64
CA GLN A 23 13.67 -3.67 -8.36
C GLN A 23 14.53 -4.54 -9.29
N LEU A 24 14.81 -5.79 -8.91
CA LEU A 24 15.51 -6.76 -9.77
C LEU A 24 14.60 -7.25 -10.91
N GLU A 25 13.33 -7.49 -10.62
CA GLU A 25 12.32 -7.95 -11.59
C GLU A 25 11.94 -6.85 -12.61
N HIS A 26 12.00 -5.57 -12.22
CA HIS A 26 11.51 -4.43 -13.00
C HIS A 26 12.51 -3.25 -13.03
N PRO A 27 13.67 -3.39 -13.70
CA PRO A 27 14.74 -2.38 -13.67
C PRO A 27 14.38 -1.01 -14.30
N GLY A 28 13.27 -0.93 -15.03
CA GLY A 28 12.76 0.32 -15.64
C GLY A 28 11.71 1.06 -14.81
N VAL A 29 11.39 0.56 -13.61
CA VAL A 29 10.38 1.15 -12.72
C VAL A 29 11.08 1.72 -11.49
N ALA A 30 10.70 2.92 -11.08
CA ALA A 30 11.19 3.49 -9.82
C ALA A 30 10.32 2.94 -8.67
N ILE A 31 10.91 2.07 -7.85
CA ILE A 31 10.19 1.35 -6.78
C ILE A 31 10.78 1.75 -5.43
N SER A 32 9.94 2.19 -4.50
CA SER A 32 10.35 2.61 -3.16
C SER A 32 9.32 2.24 -2.10
N VAL A 33 9.79 2.12 -0.85
CA VAL A 33 8.91 2.10 0.32
C VAL A 33 8.59 3.54 0.68
N TRP A 34 7.35 3.80 1.05
CA TRP A 34 6.91 5.08 1.60
C TRP A 34 6.21 4.87 2.94
N ASP A 35 6.28 5.89 3.79
CA ASP A 35 5.81 5.89 5.18
C ASP A 35 5.43 7.33 5.53
N SER A 36 4.15 7.61 5.67
CA SER A 36 3.66 8.99 5.80
C SER A 36 2.45 9.10 6.73
N PRO A 37 2.39 10.14 7.58
CA PRO A 37 1.14 10.50 8.24
C PRO A 37 0.13 11.05 7.22
N VAL A 38 -1.14 10.71 7.40
CA VAL A 38 -2.26 11.23 6.62
C VAL A 38 -3.27 11.93 7.50
N GLY A 39 -3.94 12.93 6.93
CA GLY A 39 -5.01 13.64 7.64
C GLY A 39 -4.53 14.44 8.86
N SER A 40 -3.24 14.78 8.96
CA SER A 40 -2.65 15.49 10.12
C SER A 40 -3.28 16.86 10.42
N ARG A 41 -3.97 17.45 9.45
CA ARG A 41 -4.73 18.70 9.56
C ARG A 41 -6.24 18.51 9.78
N THR A 42 -6.69 17.27 9.97
CA THR A 42 -8.10 16.89 10.13
C THR A 42 -8.28 16.08 11.42
N THR A 43 -9.52 15.82 11.82
CA THR A 43 -9.82 14.87 12.90
C THR A 43 -9.59 13.41 12.50
N TYR A 44 -9.25 13.15 11.23
CA TYR A 44 -8.98 11.81 10.71
C TYR A 44 -7.47 11.57 10.69
N GLN A 45 -6.86 11.61 11.88
CA GLN A 45 -5.43 11.35 12.07
C GLN A 45 -5.14 9.90 11.69
N GLY A 46 -4.31 9.70 10.66
CA GLY A 46 -3.99 8.38 10.15
C GLY A 46 -2.53 8.27 9.75
N HIS A 47 -2.17 7.08 9.33
CA HIS A 47 -0.84 6.74 8.89
C HIS A 47 -0.93 5.71 7.79
N CYS A 48 -0.18 5.89 6.72
CA CYS A 48 -0.10 4.91 5.66
C CYS A 48 1.36 4.62 5.31
N LEU A 49 1.59 3.40 4.87
CA LEU A 49 2.88 2.91 4.44
C LEU A 49 2.67 1.84 3.38
N GLY A 50 3.64 1.69 2.50
CA GLY A 50 3.43 0.91 1.32
C GLY A 50 4.63 0.85 0.39
N ILE A 51 4.39 0.29 -0.78
CA ILE A 51 5.33 0.31 -1.89
C ILE A 51 4.72 1.19 -2.97
N ASP A 52 5.45 2.17 -3.45
CA ASP A 52 5.09 2.96 -4.62
C ASP A 52 5.96 2.53 -5.80
N CYS A 53 5.34 2.35 -6.96
CA CYS A 53 6.01 1.93 -8.18
C CYS A 53 5.65 2.90 -9.30
N VAL A 54 6.60 3.78 -9.64
CA VAL A 54 6.43 4.80 -10.68
C VAL A 54 6.97 4.30 -12.01
N LEU A 55 6.08 4.29 -13.01
CA LEU A 55 6.32 3.82 -14.37
C LEU A 55 6.83 4.98 -15.22
N ALA A 56 7.90 4.75 -15.97
CA ALA A 56 8.45 5.76 -16.87
C ALA A 56 7.55 5.95 -18.12
N ASN A 57 7.57 7.18 -18.67
CA ASN A 57 7.03 7.53 -19.99
C ASN A 57 5.52 7.32 -20.19
N GLN A 58 4.71 7.43 -19.14
CA GLN A 58 3.25 7.40 -19.27
C GLN A 58 2.75 8.72 -19.91
N GLY A 59 1.70 8.62 -20.72
CA GLY A 59 1.04 9.80 -21.29
C GLY A 59 0.39 10.66 -20.20
N SER A 60 0.09 11.92 -20.50
CA SER A 60 -0.52 12.86 -19.53
C SER A 60 -1.91 12.47 -19.01
N ASN A 61 -2.51 11.41 -19.56
CA ASN A 61 -3.84 10.90 -19.19
C ASN A 61 -3.80 9.39 -18.86
N GLU A 62 -2.62 8.89 -18.51
CA GLU A 62 -2.39 7.52 -18.05
C GLU A 62 -1.83 7.59 -16.62
N PRO A 63 -2.20 6.64 -15.74
CA PRO A 63 -1.63 6.62 -14.41
C PRO A 63 -0.14 6.31 -14.48
N ASP A 64 0.65 7.12 -13.78
CA ASP A 64 2.10 7.01 -13.71
C ASP A 64 2.59 6.11 -12.57
N ASN A 65 1.70 5.66 -11.68
CA ASN A 65 2.06 4.75 -10.61
C ASN A 65 1.01 3.67 -10.33
N VAL A 66 1.52 2.58 -9.74
CA VAL A 66 0.73 1.56 -9.03
C VAL A 66 1.34 1.37 -7.65
N ALA A 67 0.52 1.39 -6.62
CA ALA A 67 0.98 1.32 -5.24
C ALA A 67 0.33 0.18 -4.48
N LEU A 68 1.08 -0.44 -3.58
CA LEU A 68 0.54 -1.22 -2.47
C LEU A 68 0.47 -0.29 -1.27
N GLU A 69 -0.69 -0.20 -0.62
CA GLU A 69 -0.90 0.63 0.56
C GLU A 69 -1.49 -0.21 1.70
N LEU A 70 -0.97 -0.04 2.91
CA LEU A 70 -1.67 -0.34 4.15
C LEU A 70 -1.82 0.95 4.95
N SER A 71 -3.05 1.27 5.34
CA SER A 71 -3.36 2.47 6.09
C SER A 71 -4.13 2.19 7.37
N VAL A 72 -3.86 3.01 8.39
CA VAL A 72 -4.62 3.08 9.63
C VAL A 72 -5.16 4.49 9.81
N LYS A 73 -6.35 4.60 10.41
CA LYS A 73 -6.99 5.89 10.71
C LYS A 73 -7.47 5.94 12.16
N HIS A 74 -7.94 7.13 12.56
CA HIS A 74 -8.50 7.38 13.89
C HIS A 74 -7.49 7.15 15.02
N LEU A 75 -6.22 7.51 14.78
CA LEU A 75 -5.11 7.31 15.73
C LEU A 75 -5.25 8.09 17.04
N ASP A 76 -6.11 9.10 17.08
CA ASP A 76 -6.46 9.90 18.25
C ASP A 76 -7.57 9.29 19.12
N ARG A 77 -8.22 8.23 18.64
CA ARG A 77 -9.29 7.49 19.32
C ARG A 77 -9.09 5.98 19.15
N GLU A 78 -10.14 5.23 18.85
CA GLU A 78 -10.06 3.81 18.50
C GLU A 78 -9.50 3.63 17.08
N PRO A 79 -8.26 3.15 16.91
CA PRO A 79 -7.63 3.06 15.60
C PRO A 79 -8.28 1.95 14.78
N LEU A 80 -8.40 2.20 13.47
CA LEU A 80 -8.92 1.24 12.51
C LEU A 80 -7.84 0.94 11.47
N ILE A 81 -7.75 -0.31 11.02
CA ILE A 81 -7.12 -0.65 9.74
C ILE A 81 -8.13 -0.22 8.66
N ASP A 82 -7.73 0.74 7.85
CA ASP A 82 -8.61 1.41 6.88
C ASP A 82 -8.51 0.79 5.49
N ALA A 83 -7.29 0.51 5.04
CA ALA A 83 -7.04 -0.08 3.74
C ALA A 83 -5.87 -1.07 3.79
N ALA A 84 -5.94 -2.08 2.92
CA ALA A 84 -4.82 -2.92 2.54
C ALA A 84 -5.02 -3.29 1.06
N ILE A 85 -4.53 -2.43 0.17
CA ILE A 85 -4.91 -2.40 -1.25
C ILE A 85 -3.69 -2.40 -2.17
N VAL A 86 -3.92 -2.81 -3.42
CA VAL A 86 -3.08 -2.45 -4.56
C VAL A 86 -3.94 -1.68 -5.55
N GLY A 87 -3.50 -0.48 -5.93
CA GLY A 87 -4.27 0.39 -6.81
C GLY A 87 -3.39 1.22 -7.75
N TRP A 88 -3.96 1.59 -8.89
CA TRP A 88 -3.40 2.56 -9.82
C TRP A 88 -3.73 3.98 -9.36
N GLY A 89 -2.78 4.89 -9.51
CA GLY A 89 -3.03 6.30 -9.27
C GLY A 89 -4.01 6.94 -10.26
N HIS A 90 -4.14 8.25 -10.13
CA HIS A 90 -4.94 9.08 -11.02
C HIS A 90 -4.40 9.00 -12.46
N PRO A 91 -5.25 9.01 -13.51
CA PRO A 91 -6.71 9.15 -13.50
C PRO A 91 -7.50 7.84 -13.41
N SER A 92 -6.83 6.71 -13.26
CA SER A 92 -7.49 5.40 -13.30
C SER A 92 -8.28 5.11 -12.03
N ASP A 93 -7.66 5.35 -10.86
CA ASP A 93 -8.18 4.99 -9.54
C ASP A 93 -8.61 3.50 -9.43
N HIS A 94 -8.12 2.65 -10.35
CA HIS A 94 -8.46 1.23 -10.41
C HIS A 94 -7.79 0.43 -9.29
N VAL A 95 -8.57 -0.38 -8.59
CA VAL A 95 -8.10 -1.27 -7.52
C VAL A 95 -7.88 -2.68 -8.07
N GLU A 96 -6.64 -3.16 -8.02
CA GLU A 96 -6.26 -4.52 -8.44
C GLU A 96 -6.60 -5.57 -7.38
N ALA A 97 -6.50 -5.18 -6.10
CA ALA A 97 -6.77 -6.05 -4.97
C ALA A 97 -7.09 -5.21 -3.73
N ASP A 98 -8.02 -5.69 -2.92
CA ASP A 98 -8.40 -5.10 -1.64
C ASP A 98 -8.66 -6.21 -0.62
N LEU A 99 -7.91 -6.20 0.49
CA LEU A 99 -8.08 -7.15 1.59
C LEU A 99 -8.97 -6.59 2.71
N VAL A 100 -9.25 -5.28 2.73
CA VAL A 100 -9.99 -4.57 3.78
C VAL A 100 -11.08 -3.75 3.12
N VAL A 101 -12.15 -4.44 2.72
CA VAL A 101 -13.32 -3.83 2.05
C VAL A 101 -14.07 -2.87 2.99
N GLU A 102 -14.03 -3.15 4.29
CA GLU A 102 -14.57 -2.28 5.34
C GLU A 102 -13.54 -2.10 6.45
N PRO A 103 -13.41 -0.87 7.03
CA PRO A 103 -12.46 -0.63 8.10
C PRO A 103 -12.72 -1.53 9.32
N VAL A 104 -11.66 -2.13 9.85
CA VAL A 104 -11.74 -3.02 11.02
C VAL A 104 -10.99 -2.45 12.20
N ALA A 105 -11.44 -2.74 13.42
CA ALA A 105 -10.76 -2.34 14.63
C ALA A 105 -9.30 -2.84 14.64
N PHE A 106 -8.37 -1.94 14.92
CA PHE A 106 -6.96 -2.32 14.99
C PHE A 106 -6.75 -3.24 16.19
N SER A 107 -6.22 -4.42 15.92
CA SER A 107 -5.74 -5.37 16.93
C SER A 107 -4.60 -6.18 16.32
N GLU A 108 -3.78 -6.80 17.16
CA GLU A 108 -2.68 -7.65 16.68
C GLU A 108 -3.19 -8.82 15.83
N GLU A 109 -4.35 -9.38 16.17
CA GLU A 109 -4.99 -10.46 15.42
C GLU A 109 -5.42 -9.98 14.03
N GLN A 110 -6.06 -8.81 13.93
CA GLN A 110 -6.48 -8.27 12.64
C GLN A 110 -5.29 -7.86 11.78
N LEU A 111 -4.27 -7.24 12.39
CA LEU A 111 -3.03 -6.93 11.67
C LEU A 111 -2.38 -8.21 11.16
N ARG A 112 -2.28 -9.26 11.99
CA ARG A 112 -1.72 -10.55 11.57
C ARG A 112 -2.50 -11.16 10.41
N ARG A 113 -3.84 -11.12 10.43
CA ARG A 113 -4.68 -11.59 9.32
C ARG A 113 -4.39 -10.85 8.00
N VAL A 114 -4.18 -9.54 8.06
CA VAL A 114 -3.80 -8.76 6.87
C VAL A 114 -2.39 -9.15 6.41
N LEU A 115 -1.43 -9.27 7.32
CA LEU A 115 -0.05 -9.65 6.99
C LEU A 115 0.07 -11.06 6.42
N ASP A 116 -0.71 -12.02 6.92
CA ASP A 116 -0.75 -13.40 6.40
C ASP A 116 -1.23 -13.44 4.94
N ARG A 117 -2.01 -12.43 4.53
CA ARG A 117 -2.51 -12.25 3.17
C ARG A 117 -1.72 -11.23 2.35
N LEU A 118 -0.68 -10.61 2.90
CA LEU A 118 0.22 -9.71 2.18
C LEU A 118 0.78 -10.31 0.86
N PRO A 119 1.10 -11.62 0.78
CA PRO A 119 1.51 -12.23 -0.48
C PRO A 119 0.48 -12.08 -1.62
N GLU A 120 -0.82 -12.00 -1.31
CA GLU A 120 -1.87 -11.78 -2.31
C GLU A 120 -1.76 -10.39 -2.94
N LEU A 121 -1.52 -9.36 -2.12
CA LEU A 121 -1.30 -7.99 -2.57
C LEU A 121 0.00 -7.88 -3.37
N ILE A 122 1.08 -8.49 -2.90
CA ILE A 122 2.35 -8.49 -3.64
C ILE A 122 2.20 -9.18 -5.00
N ALA A 123 1.45 -10.29 -5.07
CA ALA A 123 1.16 -10.94 -6.34
C ALA A 123 0.31 -10.05 -7.27
N ALA A 124 -0.65 -9.28 -6.72
CA ALA A 124 -1.41 -8.29 -7.50
C ALA A 124 -0.52 -7.17 -8.03
N LEU A 125 0.36 -6.61 -7.20
CA LEU A 125 1.33 -5.58 -7.60
C LEU A 125 2.23 -6.08 -8.73
N ARG A 126 2.80 -7.29 -8.61
CA ARG A 126 3.60 -7.90 -9.68
C ARG A 126 2.83 -8.04 -10.99
N ARG A 127 1.58 -8.49 -10.95
CA ARG A 127 0.72 -8.61 -12.15
C ARG A 127 0.48 -7.24 -12.80
N ALA A 128 0.20 -6.23 -11.99
CA ALA A 128 -0.01 -4.86 -12.45
C ALA A 128 1.25 -4.28 -13.11
N LEU A 129 2.42 -4.45 -12.48
CA LEU A 129 3.72 -4.04 -13.02
C LEU A 129 4.07 -4.75 -14.31
N HIS A 130 3.83 -6.06 -14.39
CA HIS A 130 4.04 -6.83 -15.61
C HIS A 130 3.16 -6.33 -16.76
N ARG A 131 1.93 -5.92 -16.46
CA ARG A 131 0.98 -5.38 -17.45
C ARG A 131 1.30 -3.94 -17.85
N GLY A 132 1.88 -3.15 -16.93
CA GLY A 132 2.34 -1.77 -17.16
C GLY A 132 1.23 -0.72 -17.32
N ARG A 133 -0.05 -1.12 -17.18
CA ARG A 133 -1.23 -0.25 -17.26
C ARG A 133 -2.43 -0.86 -16.53
N PRO A 134 -3.46 -0.07 -16.17
CA PRO A 134 -4.72 -0.60 -15.65
C PRO A 134 -5.40 -1.58 -16.62
N PRO A 135 -6.25 -2.50 -16.14
CA PRO A 135 -7.12 -3.27 -17.01
C PRO A 135 -8.13 -2.35 -17.72
N SER A 136 -8.56 -2.79 -18.91
CA SER A 136 -9.52 -2.09 -19.78
C SER A 136 -10.96 -2.29 -19.31
#